data_AF-A0A950ABQ7-F1
#
_entry.id   AF-A0A950ABQ7-F1
#
_cell.length_a   1.000
_cell.length_b   1.000
_cell.length_c   1.000
_cell.angle_alpha   90.00
_cell.angle_beta   90.00
_cell.angle_gamma   90.00
#
_symmetry.space_group_name_H-M   'P 1'
#
loop_
_entity.id
_entity.type
_entity.pdbx_description
1 polymer ?
#
loop_
_entity_poly.entity_id
_entity_poly.type
_entity_poly.pdbx_seq_one_letter_code
_entity_poly.pdbx_strand_id
1 'polypeptide(L)'
;VSTRPIAGTRPRGTSAEADHQIAQELLADPKERAEHVMLVDLGRNDLGRVCEYGSVEVENFMAVENYSHVMHIVSSVTGQLRDGVGALEALRSVLPAGTLSGAPKVRAMQIIDELEPVKRGGYGGAIGYASYTGDLDTCIHIRTVVVKDGVAHVQAGGGTVADAKPDNEYRESEAKARGVLQAIALAASQPDWP
;
A
#
# COMPACT_ATOMS: atom_id res chain seq x y z
N VAL A 1 -12.22 1.41 14.02
CA VAL A 1 -11.20 0.86 13.09
C VAL A 1 -11.00 1.82 11.94
N SER A 2 -9.81 1.90 11.37
CA SER A 2 -9.52 2.75 10.22
C SER A 2 -8.57 2.05 9.24
N THR A 3 -8.65 2.42 7.96
CA THR A 3 -7.70 2.04 6.93
C THR A 3 -7.38 3.26 6.05
N ARG A 4 -6.15 3.31 5.51
CA ARG A 4 -5.66 4.43 4.71
C ARG A 4 -5.31 3.94 3.30
N PRO A 5 -6.25 3.95 2.34
CA PRO A 5 -5.93 3.72 0.93
C PRO A 5 -4.95 4.77 0.42
N ILE A 6 -3.91 4.32 -0.26
CA ILE A 6 -2.87 5.16 -0.87
C ILE A 6 -2.67 4.70 -2.31
N ALA A 7 -2.83 5.61 -3.26
CA ALA A 7 -2.53 5.44 -4.68
C ALA A 7 -2.08 6.78 -5.28
N GLY A 8 -1.61 6.77 -6.52
CA GLY A 8 -1.02 7.97 -7.11
C GLY A 8 0.33 8.29 -6.50
N THR A 9 1.38 8.32 -7.30
CA THR A 9 2.70 8.73 -6.81
C THR A 9 3.31 9.72 -7.76
N ARG A 10 3.78 10.86 -7.23
CA ARG A 10 4.63 11.79 -7.96
C ARG A 10 5.84 12.20 -7.12
N PRO A 11 6.99 12.49 -7.74
CA PRO A 11 8.13 13.07 -7.02
C PRO A 11 7.76 14.47 -6.49
N ARG A 12 8.43 14.90 -5.42
CA ARG A 12 8.29 16.28 -4.92
C ARG A 12 8.87 17.29 -5.90
N GLY A 13 8.29 18.48 -5.93
CA GLY A 13 8.79 19.62 -6.70
C GLY A 13 10.06 20.22 -6.09
N THR A 14 10.84 20.90 -6.92
CA THR A 14 12.05 21.63 -6.47
C THR A 14 11.72 22.98 -5.81
N SER A 15 10.46 23.40 -5.84
CA SER A 15 9.93 24.60 -5.20
C SER A 15 8.48 24.36 -4.74
N ALA A 16 7.97 25.20 -3.83
CA ALA A 16 6.58 25.09 -3.37
C ALA A 16 5.56 25.23 -4.51
N GLU A 17 5.85 26.10 -5.49
CA GLU A 17 5.00 26.29 -6.68
C GLU A 17 4.98 25.04 -7.56
N ALA A 18 6.16 24.47 -7.85
CA ALA A 18 6.26 23.24 -8.63
C ALA A 18 5.58 22.07 -7.91
N ASP A 19 5.72 21.99 -6.58
CA ASP A 19 5.08 20.95 -5.77
C ASP A 19 3.55 21.08 -5.79
N HIS A 20 3.02 22.31 -5.76
CA HIS A 20 1.59 22.57 -5.89
C HIS A 20 1.07 22.18 -7.28
N GLN A 21 1.81 22.51 -8.33
CA GLN A 21 1.44 22.13 -9.70
C GLN A 21 1.42 20.60 -9.88
N ILE A 22 2.46 19.91 -9.40
CA ILE A 22 2.53 18.43 -9.45
C ILE A 22 1.35 17.81 -8.69
N ALA A 23 0.98 18.36 -7.54
CA ALA A 23 -0.17 17.90 -6.76
C ALA A 23 -1.49 18.07 -7.53
N GLN A 24 -1.69 19.21 -8.20
CA GLN A 24 -2.86 19.43 -9.05
C GLN A 24 -2.91 18.47 -10.24
N GLU A 25 -1.77 18.25 -10.91
CA GLU A 25 -1.64 17.29 -12.02
C GLU A 25 -1.96 15.86 -11.57
N LEU A 26 -1.47 15.45 -10.40
CA LEU A 26 -1.76 14.15 -9.81
C LEU A 26 -3.26 13.99 -9.52
N LEU A 27 -3.92 15.00 -8.94
CA LEU A 27 -5.35 14.98 -8.66
C LEU A 27 -6.22 15.06 -9.91
N ALA A 28 -5.69 15.56 -11.03
CA ALA A 28 -6.37 15.64 -12.31
C ALA A 28 -6.18 14.38 -13.17
N ASP A 29 -5.22 13.52 -12.86
CA ASP A 29 -4.91 12.31 -13.64
C ASP A 29 -6.05 11.29 -13.54
N PRO A 30 -6.81 11.04 -14.61
CA PRO A 30 -7.98 10.15 -14.57
C PRO A 30 -7.62 8.71 -14.20
N LYS A 31 -6.41 8.23 -14.54
CA LYS A 31 -5.95 6.89 -14.18
C LYS A 31 -5.77 6.78 -12.67
N GLU A 32 -4.98 7.69 -12.09
CA GLU A 32 -4.65 7.69 -10.67
C GLU A 32 -5.90 7.87 -9.80
N ARG A 33 -6.82 8.74 -10.24
CA ARG A 33 -8.12 8.92 -9.58
C ARG A 33 -8.95 7.63 -9.60
N ALA A 34 -9.04 6.95 -10.74
CA ALA A 34 -9.83 5.73 -10.89
C ALA A 34 -9.26 4.59 -10.03
N GLU A 35 -7.94 4.40 -10.04
CA GLU A 35 -7.27 3.43 -9.18
C GLU A 35 -7.51 3.74 -7.70
N HIS A 36 -7.42 5.01 -7.30
CA HIS A 36 -7.64 5.41 -5.91
C HIS A 36 -9.09 5.18 -5.45
N VAL A 37 -10.08 5.54 -6.27
CA VAL A 37 -11.50 5.31 -5.97
C VAL A 37 -11.79 3.82 -5.77
N MET A 38 -11.26 2.97 -6.66
CA MET A 38 -11.38 1.51 -6.53
C MET A 38 -10.84 1.01 -5.19
N LEU A 39 -9.70 1.53 -4.73
CA LEU A 39 -9.12 1.15 -3.43
C LEU A 39 -9.94 1.66 -2.24
N VAL A 40 -10.51 2.86 -2.33
CA VAL A 40 -11.42 3.39 -1.31
C VAL A 40 -12.67 2.51 -1.20
N ASP A 41 -13.27 2.13 -2.33
CA ASP A 41 -14.44 1.25 -2.33
C ASP A 41 -14.13 -0.14 -1.81
N LEU A 42 -12.95 -0.67 -2.09
CA LEU A 42 -12.51 -1.93 -1.49
C LEU A 42 -12.33 -1.80 0.02
N GLY A 43 -11.71 -0.71 0.50
CA GLY A 43 -11.58 -0.44 1.93
C GLY A 43 -12.94 -0.32 2.63
N ARG A 44 -13.92 0.33 1.99
CA ARG A 44 -15.31 0.37 2.48
C ARG A 44 -15.95 -1.02 2.52
N ASN A 45 -15.74 -1.84 1.49
CA ASN A 45 -16.24 -3.21 1.45
C ASN A 45 -15.64 -4.08 2.56
N ASP A 46 -14.33 -3.97 2.77
CA ASP A 46 -13.60 -4.76 3.77
C ASP A 46 -14.00 -4.39 5.21
N LEU A 47 -14.12 -3.09 5.50
CA LEU A 47 -14.60 -2.63 6.81
C LEU A 47 -16.10 -2.93 7.01
N GLY A 48 -16.92 -2.82 5.97
CA GLY A 48 -18.36 -3.13 6.05
C GLY A 48 -18.67 -4.57 6.50
N ARG A 49 -17.73 -5.50 6.33
CA ARG A 49 -17.86 -6.89 6.81
C ARG A 49 -17.79 -7.02 8.32
N VAL A 50 -17.13 -6.10 9.01
CA VAL A 50 -16.81 -6.16 10.44
C VAL A 50 -17.35 -4.99 11.25
N CYS A 51 -17.76 -3.91 10.60
CA CYS A 51 -18.32 -2.72 11.21
C CYS A 51 -19.84 -2.75 11.32
N GLU A 52 -20.39 -1.90 12.19
CA GLU A 52 -21.82 -1.65 12.34
C GLU A 52 -22.40 -1.08 11.05
N TYR A 53 -23.64 -1.45 10.75
CA TYR A 53 -24.34 -0.95 9.58
C TYR A 53 -24.47 0.57 9.65
N GLY A 54 -24.07 1.27 8.57
CA GLY A 54 -24.11 2.73 8.51
C GLY A 54 -22.94 3.45 9.19
N SER A 55 -22.02 2.73 9.87
CA SER A 55 -20.88 3.36 10.55
C SER A 55 -19.66 3.59 9.67
N VAL A 56 -19.61 2.99 8.47
CA VAL A 56 -18.44 3.08 7.57
C VAL A 56 -18.48 4.37 6.77
N GLU A 57 -17.51 5.24 7.01
CA GLU A 57 -17.43 6.57 6.42
C GLU A 57 -16.07 6.81 5.74
N VAL A 58 -16.06 7.75 4.79
CA VAL A 58 -14.83 8.26 4.16
C VAL A 58 -14.61 9.68 4.68
N GLU A 59 -13.76 9.83 5.69
CA GLU A 59 -13.54 11.12 6.36
C GLU A 59 -12.70 12.08 5.50
N ASN A 60 -11.66 11.55 4.86
CA ASN A 60 -10.78 12.29 3.95
C ASN A 60 -10.80 11.58 2.60
N PHE A 61 -11.12 12.30 1.54
CA PHE A 61 -11.22 11.74 0.20
C PHE A 61 -10.28 12.44 -0.77
N MET A 62 -9.35 11.67 -1.35
CA MET A 62 -8.42 12.13 -2.38
C MET A 62 -7.61 13.36 -1.98
N ALA A 63 -7.11 13.38 -0.75
CA ALA A 63 -6.19 14.42 -0.29
C ALA A 63 -4.77 14.10 -0.77
N VAL A 64 -3.98 15.13 -1.09
CA VAL A 64 -2.54 14.96 -1.36
C VAL A 64 -1.76 14.99 -0.05
N GLU A 65 -0.99 13.94 0.21
CA GLU A 65 -0.10 13.84 1.37
C GLU A 65 1.36 13.84 0.92
N ASN A 66 2.13 14.75 1.49
CA ASN A 66 3.54 14.96 1.14
C ASN A 66 4.45 14.14 2.05
N TYR A 67 5.33 13.35 1.43
CA TYR A 67 6.44 12.66 2.07
C TYR A 67 7.77 13.33 1.66
N SER A 68 8.90 12.83 2.17
CA SER A 68 10.21 13.44 1.95
C SER A 68 10.59 13.56 0.47
N HIS A 69 10.25 12.56 -0.35
CA HIS A 69 10.67 12.48 -1.75
C HIS A 69 9.52 12.33 -2.75
N VAL A 70 8.32 12.00 -2.25
CA VAL A 70 7.13 11.76 -3.06
C VAL A 70 5.89 12.37 -2.42
N MET A 71 4.83 12.49 -3.20
CA MET A 71 3.47 12.78 -2.72
C MET A 71 2.51 11.69 -3.20
N HIS A 72 1.43 11.49 -2.44
CA HIS A 72 0.41 10.49 -2.75
C HIS A 72 -1.01 11.03 -2.65
N ILE A 73 -1.93 10.40 -3.39
CA ILE A 73 -3.38 10.54 -3.13
C ILE A 73 -3.70 9.60 -1.95
N VAL A 74 -4.29 10.16 -0.91
CA VAL A 74 -4.62 9.44 0.33
C VAL A 74 -6.09 9.67 0.67
N SER A 75 -6.75 8.60 1.12
CA SER A 75 -8.06 8.68 1.75
C SER A 75 -8.03 8.04 3.14
N SER A 76 -9.00 8.37 3.99
CA SER A 76 -9.26 7.71 5.26
C SER A 76 -10.63 7.05 5.20
N VAL A 77 -10.69 5.74 5.44
CA VAL A 77 -11.95 5.01 5.60
C VAL A 77 -12.01 4.52 7.05
N THR A 78 -13.05 4.92 7.77
CA THR A 78 -13.24 4.61 9.19
C THR A 78 -14.55 3.88 9.41
N GLY A 79 -14.67 3.21 10.56
CA GLY A 79 -15.91 2.56 10.97
C GLY A 79 -15.88 2.08 12.41
N GLN A 80 -17.06 1.86 12.98
CA GLN A 80 -17.24 1.32 14.32
C GLN A 80 -17.34 -0.20 14.24
N LEU A 81 -16.47 -0.93 14.93
CA LEU A 81 -16.52 -2.40 14.95
C LEU A 81 -17.83 -2.84 15.62
N ARG A 82 -18.45 -3.90 15.10
CA ARG A 82 -19.63 -4.48 15.76
C ARG A 82 -19.27 -5.09 17.10
N ASP A 83 -20.26 -5.18 17.98
CA ASP A 83 -20.15 -5.94 19.23
C ASP A 83 -19.61 -7.36 18.99
N GLY A 84 -18.63 -7.74 19.80
CA GLY A 84 -17.97 -9.04 19.73
C GLY A 84 -16.90 -9.17 18.64
N VAL A 85 -16.68 -8.14 17.81
CA VAL A 85 -15.63 -8.17 16.77
C VAL A 85 -14.33 -7.57 17.30
N GLY A 86 -13.26 -8.37 17.28
CA GLY A 86 -11.93 -7.97 17.75
C GLY A 86 -11.04 -7.35 16.67
N ALA A 87 -9.94 -6.71 17.09
CA ALA A 87 -8.98 -6.09 16.17
C ALA A 87 -8.34 -7.09 15.18
N LEU A 88 -8.10 -8.33 15.60
CA LEU A 88 -7.56 -9.38 14.71
C LEU A 88 -8.56 -9.83 13.64
N GLU A 89 -9.85 -9.80 13.94
CA GLU A 89 -10.90 -10.10 12.95
C GLU A 89 -11.04 -8.96 11.95
N ALA A 90 -10.91 -7.71 12.41
CA ALA A 90 -10.82 -6.55 11.55
C ALA A 90 -9.59 -6.62 10.62
N LEU A 91 -8.43 -7.01 11.13
CA LEU A 91 -7.24 -7.20 10.29
C LEU A 91 -7.46 -8.27 9.20
N ARG A 92 -8.09 -9.39 9.57
CA ARG A 92 -8.43 -10.47 8.63
C ARG A 92 -9.41 -10.03 7.55
N SER A 93 -10.29 -9.07 7.81
CA SER A 93 -11.23 -8.59 6.79
C SER A 93 -10.56 -7.71 5.73
N VAL A 94 -9.49 -7.01 6.09
CA VAL A 94 -8.78 -6.07 5.21
C VAL A 94 -7.65 -6.75 4.44
N LEU A 95 -6.96 -7.73 5.03
CA LEU A 95 -5.79 -8.35 4.39
C LEU A 95 -6.14 -9.42 3.33
N PRO A 96 -5.30 -9.56 2.28
CA PRO A 96 -4.24 -8.62 1.90
C PRO A 96 -4.82 -7.31 1.35
N ALA A 97 -4.06 -6.23 1.51
CA ALA A 97 -4.49 -4.91 1.07
C ALA A 97 -4.80 -4.89 -0.43
N GLY A 98 -5.81 -4.11 -0.83
CA GLY A 98 -6.19 -3.95 -2.25
C GLY A 98 -5.05 -3.51 -3.14
N THR A 99 -4.19 -2.63 -2.64
CA THR A 99 -3.01 -2.10 -3.31
C THR A 99 -1.97 -3.17 -3.67
N LEU A 100 -2.01 -4.32 -2.99
CA LEU A 100 -1.08 -5.43 -3.20
C LEU A 100 -1.78 -6.69 -3.73
N SER A 101 -3.09 -6.64 -3.99
CA SER A 101 -3.85 -7.76 -4.53
C SER A 101 -4.54 -7.33 -5.82
N GLY A 102 -5.60 -6.54 -5.71
CA GLY A 102 -6.37 -5.99 -6.82
C GLY A 102 -7.87 -6.06 -6.54
N ALA A 103 -8.67 -5.76 -7.57
CA ALA A 103 -10.13 -5.85 -7.51
C ALA A 103 -10.69 -6.58 -8.74
N PRO A 104 -11.59 -7.58 -8.58
CA PRO A 104 -12.06 -8.17 -7.32
C PRO A 104 -10.96 -8.96 -6.59
N LYS A 105 -10.81 -8.73 -5.27
CA LYS A 105 -9.67 -9.20 -4.44
C LYS A 105 -9.37 -10.70 -4.59
N VAL A 106 -10.39 -11.55 -4.46
CA VAL A 106 -10.21 -13.01 -4.52
C VAL A 106 -9.71 -13.45 -5.89
N ARG A 107 -10.27 -12.92 -6.98
CA ARG A 107 -9.83 -13.29 -8.33
C ARG A 107 -8.44 -12.75 -8.63
N ALA A 108 -8.14 -11.53 -8.20
CA ALA A 108 -6.80 -10.96 -8.35
C ALA A 108 -5.73 -11.80 -7.63
N MET A 109 -6.00 -12.27 -6.40
CA MET A 109 -5.10 -13.17 -5.67
C MET A 109 -4.89 -14.51 -6.37
N GLN A 110 -5.93 -15.08 -7.00
CA GLN A 110 -5.79 -16.32 -7.77
C GLN A 110 -4.87 -16.12 -8.98
N ILE A 111 -5.05 -15.02 -9.74
CA ILE A 111 -4.20 -14.70 -10.89
C ILE A 111 -2.75 -14.48 -10.43
N ILE A 112 -2.55 -13.77 -9.32
CA ILE A 112 -1.21 -13.60 -8.72
C ILE A 112 -0.58 -14.96 -8.41
N ASP A 113 -1.34 -15.89 -7.82
CA ASP A 113 -0.84 -17.24 -7.49
C ASP A 113 -0.57 -18.10 -8.74
N GLU A 114 -1.32 -17.88 -9.83
CA GLU A 114 -1.10 -18.53 -11.13
C GLU A 114 0.17 -18.00 -11.82
N LEU A 115 0.51 -16.73 -11.64
CA LEU A 115 1.59 -16.04 -12.37
C LEU A 115 2.91 -15.95 -11.60
N GLU A 116 2.88 -15.76 -10.29
CA GLU A 116 4.10 -15.61 -9.50
C GLU A 116 4.78 -16.96 -9.25
N PRO A 117 6.10 -17.06 -9.48
CA PRO A 117 6.81 -18.35 -9.39
C PRO A 117 7.02 -18.84 -7.95
N VAL A 118 6.75 -17.98 -6.96
CA VAL A 118 7.00 -18.25 -5.53
C VAL A 118 5.89 -17.64 -4.68
N LYS A 119 5.67 -18.22 -3.49
CA LYS A 119 4.79 -17.61 -2.50
C LYS A 119 5.42 -16.31 -1.96
N ARG A 120 4.61 -15.28 -1.79
CA ARG A 120 5.03 -13.93 -1.34
C ARG A 120 5.59 -13.86 0.08
N GLY A 121 5.30 -14.86 0.92
CA GLY A 121 5.67 -14.83 2.33
C GLY A 121 5.10 -13.58 3.02
N GLY A 122 5.97 -12.73 3.56
CA GLY A 122 5.55 -11.46 4.17
C GLY A 122 5.06 -10.41 3.17
N TYR A 123 5.51 -10.42 1.91
CA TYR A 123 5.23 -9.33 0.96
C TYR A 123 3.73 -9.14 0.70
N GLY A 124 3.23 -7.93 0.93
CA GLY A 124 1.80 -7.58 0.84
C GLY A 124 0.95 -8.05 2.02
N GLY A 125 1.55 -8.69 3.02
CA GLY A 125 0.97 -8.91 4.35
C GLY A 125 1.05 -7.66 5.22
N ALA A 126 1.08 -7.85 6.53
CA ALA A 126 1.14 -6.77 7.52
C ALA A 126 2.26 -6.99 8.55
N ILE A 127 2.87 -5.90 9.01
CA ILE A 127 3.77 -5.86 10.17
C ILE A 127 3.19 -4.85 11.17
N GLY A 128 3.20 -5.17 12.45
CA GLY A 128 2.68 -4.27 13.47
C GLY A 128 2.71 -4.86 14.86
N TYR A 129 1.88 -4.31 15.76
CA TYR A 129 1.75 -4.78 17.13
C TYR A 129 0.29 -4.98 17.51
N ALA A 130 0.04 -5.91 18.45
CA ALA A 130 -1.24 -6.09 19.10
C ALA A 130 -1.05 -5.90 20.61
N SER A 131 -1.85 -5.04 21.23
CA SER A 131 -1.80 -4.74 22.65
C SER A 131 -2.79 -5.60 23.45
N TYR A 132 -2.48 -5.87 24.71
CA TYR A 132 -3.43 -6.45 25.67
C TYR A 132 -4.65 -5.57 25.93
N THR A 133 -4.56 -4.27 25.62
CA THR A 133 -5.69 -3.32 25.67
C THR A 133 -6.63 -3.45 24.47
N GLY A 134 -6.30 -4.27 23.48
CA GLY A 134 -7.10 -4.47 22.26
C GLY A 134 -6.66 -3.61 21.07
N ASP A 135 -5.72 -2.68 21.27
CA ASP A 135 -5.20 -1.85 20.19
C ASP A 135 -4.36 -2.67 19.21
N LEU A 136 -4.51 -2.37 17.92
CA LEU A 136 -3.75 -2.95 16.83
C LEU A 136 -3.38 -1.84 15.86
N ASP A 137 -2.09 -1.73 15.57
CA ASP A 137 -1.59 -0.89 14.48
C ASP A 137 -0.66 -1.71 13.59
N THR A 138 -0.84 -1.58 12.29
CA THR A 138 -0.09 -2.34 11.29
C THR A 138 0.18 -1.49 10.06
N CYS A 139 1.34 -1.69 9.46
CA CYS A 139 1.64 -1.23 8.10
C CYS A 139 1.68 -2.43 7.14
N ILE A 140 1.55 -2.14 5.83
CA ILE A 140 1.69 -3.17 4.80
C ILE A 140 3.18 -3.55 4.69
N HIS A 141 3.46 -4.84 4.61
CA HIS A 141 4.81 -5.38 4.44
C HIS A 141 5.31 -5.17 2.99
N ILE A 142 5.72 -3.94 2.69
CA ILE A 142 6.35 -3.50 1.45
C ILE A 142 7.64 -2.74 1.77
N ARG A 143 8.50 -2.52 0.76
CA ARG A 143 9.79 -1.82 0.93
C ARG A 143 10.63 -2.40 2.09
N THR A 144 10.54 -3.71 2.28
CA THR A 144 11.15 -4.46 3.38
C THR A 144 12.20 -5.41 2.82
N VAL A 145 13.30 -5.61 3.57
CA VAL A 145 14.33 -6.62 3.26
C VAL A 145 14.12 -7.81 4.18
N VAL A 146 14.03 -9.01 3.61
CA VAL A 146 14.10 -10.25 4.39
C VAL A 146 15.48 -10.86 4.16
N VAL A 147 16.29 -10.96 5.21
CA VAL A 147 17.61 -11.59 5.14
C VAL A 147 17.52 -13.00 5.69
N LYS A 148 17.92 -13.97 4.88
CA LYS A 148 17.98 -15.38 5.28
C LYS A 148 19.21 -16.03 4.66
N ASP A 149 19.97 -16.78 5.45
CA ASP A 149 21.14 -17.54 4.99
C ASP A 149 22.14 -16.69 4.18
N GLY A 150 22.36 -15.44 4.61
CA GLY A 150 23.25 -14.48 3.95
C GLY A 150 22.69 -13.86 2.66
N VAL A 151 21.44 -14.15 2.28
CA VAL A 151 20.79 -13.61 1.09
C VAL A 151 19.73 -12.58 1.49
N ALA A 152 19.82 -11.38 0.90
CA ALA A 152 18.83 -10.33 1.05
C ALA A 152 17.75 -10.44 -0.04
N HIS A 153 16.50 -10.65 0.37
CA HIS A 153 15.35 -10.71 -0.52
C HIS A 153 14.60 -9.38 -0.50
N VAL A 154 14.39 -8.79 -1.69
CA VAL A 154 13.62 -7.56 -1.89
C VAL A 154 12.55 -7.84 -2.94
N GLN A 155 11.28 -7.65 -2.56
CA GLN A 155 10.15 -7.82 -3.47
C GLN A 155 9.44 -6.48 -3.70
N ALA A 156 9.15 -6.19 -4.96
CA ALA A 156 8.44 -5.00 -5.40
C ALA A 156 7.51 -5.35 -6.57
N GLY A 157 6.48 -4.55 -6.76
CA GLY A 157 5.45 -4.77 -7.78
C GLY A 157 4.67 -3.48 -8.06
N GLY A 158 3.74 -3.56 -9.01
CA GLY A 158 2.88 -2.47 -9.46
C GLY A 158 1.44 -2.92 -9.64
N GLY A 159 0.52 -1.96 -9.67
CA GLY A 159 -0.85 -2.23 -10.06
C GLY A 159 -0.94 -2.31 -11.58
N THR A 160 -1.60 -3.33 -12.12
CA THR A 160 -1.81 -3.46 -13.57
C THR A 160 -3.27 -3.21 -13.90
N VAL A 161 -3.51 -2.25 -14.77
CA VAL A 161 -4.82 -1.88 -15.31
C VAL A 161 -4.89 -2.17 -16.81
N ALA A 162 -6.07 -2.04 -17.42
CA ALA A 162 -6.31 -2.43 -18.81
C ALA A 162 -5.42 -1.70 -19.83
N ASP A 163 -5.01 -0.47 -19.55
CA ASP A 163 -4.14 0.38 -20.37
C ASP A 163 -2.68 0.39 -19.91
N ALA A 164 -2.31 -0.47 -18.96
CA ALA A 164 -0.95 -0.58 -18.47
C ALA A 164 0.02 -1.00 -19.58
N LYS A 165 1.20 -0.39 -19.60
CA LYS A 165 2.28 -0.70 -20.54
C LYS A 165 3.31 -1.58 -19.83
N PRO A 166 3.59 -2.81 -20.29
CA PRO A 166 4.47 -3.74 -19.59
C PRO A 166 5.82 -3.14 -19.19
N ASP A 167 6.47 -2.41 -20.10
CA ASP A 167 7.76 -1.76 -19.85
C ASP A 167 7.68 -0.70 -18.74
N ASN A 168 6.54 0.01 -18.63
CA ASN A 168 6.35 1.01 -17.59
C ASN A 168 6.17 0.35 -16.22
N GLU A 169 5.33 -0.69 -16.15
CA GLU A 169 5.08 -1.41 -14.89
C GLU A 169 6.34 -2.12 -14.37
N TYR A 170 7.14 -2.68 -15.29
CA TYR A 170 8.44 -3.25 -14.96
C TYR A 170 9.38 -2.19 -14.36
N ARG A 171 9.55 -1.04 -15.04
CA ARG A 171 10.38 0.08 -14.54
C ARG A 171 9.89 0.63 -13.21
N GLU A 172 8.57 0.67 -13.00
CA GLU A 172 7.99 1.08 -11.73
C GLU A 172 8.37 0.11 -10.61
N SER A 173 8.31 -1.20 -10.85
CA SER A 173 8.72 -2.20 -9.87
C SER A 173 10.21 -2.05 -9.50
N GLU A 174 11.08 -1.81 -10.50
CA GLU A 174 12.51 -1.52 -10.28
C GLU A 174 12.70 -0.23 -9.48
N ALA A 175 11.97 0.83 -9.81
CA ALA A 175 12.03 2.10 -9.09
C ALA A 175 11.61 1.95 -7.62
N LYS A 176 10.57 1.14 -7.34
CA LYS A 176 10.13 0.85 -5.97
C LYS A 176 11.16 0.03 -5.18
N ALA A 177 11.85 -0.91 -5.82
CA ALA A 177 12.92 -1.69 -5.17
C ALA A 177 14.21 -0.87 -4.95
N ARG A 178 14.50 0.09 -5.83
CA ARG A 178 15.77 0.84 -5.88
C ARG A 178 16.17 1.47 -4.55
N GLY A 179 15.24 2.11 -3.84
CA GLY A 179 15.55 2.77 -2.56
C GLY A 179 16.04 1.78 -1.50
N VAL A 180 15.45 0.58 -1.47
CA VAL A 180 15.84 -0.49 -0.55
C VAL A 180 17.19 -1.09 -0.96
N LEU A 181 17.40 -1.33 -2.25
CA LEU A 181 18.66 -1.85 -2.79
C LEU A 181 19.83 -0.87 -2.54
N GLN A 182 19.60 0.43 -2.69
CA GLN A 182 20.59 1.46 -2.36
C GLN A 182 20.93 1.47 -0.86
N ALA A 183 19.94 1.29 0.02
CA ALA A 183 20.18 1.19 1.45
C ALA A 183 21.06 -0.02 1.80
N ILE A 184 20.81 -1.19 1.18
CA ILE A 184 21.65 -2.38 1.34
C ILE A 184 23.08 -2.11 0.86
N ALA A 185 23.24 -1.53 -0.34
CA ALA A 185 24.56 -1.24 -0.91
C ALA A 185 25.36 -0.27 -0.04
N LEU A 186 24.71 0.77 0.49
CA LEU A 186 25.32 1.72 1.41
C LEU A 186 25.73 1.06 2.72
N ALA A 187 24.87 0.21 3.30
CA ALA A 187 25.20 -0.51 4.53
C ALA A 187 26.39 -1.46 4.33
N ALA A 188 26.41 -2.19 3.21
CA ALA A 188 27.50 -3.11 2.87
C ALA A 188 28.83 -2.41 2.53
N SER A 189 28.81 -1.11 2.21
CA SER A 189 30.02 -0.33 1.96
C SER A 189 30.60 0.34 3.21
N GLN A 190 30.00 0.16 4.39
CA GLN A 190 30.53 0.69 5.65
C GLN A 190 31.44 -0.35 6.32
N PRO A 191 32.78 -0.17 6.29
CA PRO A 191 33.72 -1.14 6.84
C PRO A 191 33.67 -1.25 8.37
N ASP A 192 33.13 -0.24 9.05
CA ASP A 192 33.10 -0.13 10.52
C ASP A 192 31.75 -0.55 11.14
N TRP A 193 30.80 -1.02 10.33
CA TRP A 193 29.55 -1.59 10.86
C TRP A 193 29.81 -3.05 11.24
N PRO A 194 29.59 -3.44 12.52
CA PRO A 194 29.89 -4.79 13.00
C PRO A 194 29.08 -5.88 12.29
#